data_AF-A0A1H7U5I9-F1
#
_entry.id   AF-A0A1H7U5I9-F1
#
_cell.length_a   1.000
_cell.length_b   1.000
_cell.length_c   1.000
_cell.angle_alpha   90.00
_cell.angle_beta   90.00
_cell.angle_gamma   90.00
#
_symmetry.space_group_name_H-M   'P 1'
#
loop_
_entity.id
_entity.type
_entity.pdbx_description
1 polymer ?
#
loop_
_entity_poly.entity_id
_entity_poly.type
_entity_poly.pdbx_seq_one_letter_code
_entity_poly.pdbx_strand_id
1 'polypeptide(L)'
;MDIQSYLNQVFRNSFLSKKERTDLTEEMAAHLNSSKERYINEGCSSDQATKKALESFGNPISIREKLTKETFGLSSSVILGLICISGFLFVSSLILGIIANHYGIHNRVIELSPVLFITICAICGALLLTRRNIDRLCLVSVPFLFGLGYLQAYLGLFKNMLGGIESFNLFENLFFSGAYDFSGRSSFMLIGGFIITLQTIAIFILSKNIYISVMPFLFSVMYTISHMLVIGMYYLFFSNGFISQVTNGYNVFVAGNIQRLTDIGIKLGMCIVLFLILNTIKKIIAKRTMETV
;
A
#
# COMPACT_ATOMS: atom_id res chain seq x y z
N MET A 1 -14.62 33.93 -13.01
CA MET A 1 -14.53 32.61 -12.34
C MET A 1 -15.67 32.54 -11.35
N ASP A 2 -16.51 31.52 -11.43
CA ASP A 2 -17.62 31.31 -10.51
C ASP A 2 -17.15 30.52 -9.26
N ILE A 3 -17.99 30.50 -8.22
CA ILE A 3 -17.72 29.78 -6.98
C ILE A 3 -17.54 28.27 -7.24
N GLN A 4 -18.33 27.71 -8.15
CA GLN A 4 -18.27 26.27 -8.44
C GLN A 4 -16.96 25.87 -9.14
N SER A 5 -16.48 26.64 -10.12
CA SER A 5 -15.16 26.40 -10.74
C SER A 5 -14.04 26.54 -9.73
N TYR A 6 -14.12 27.53 -8.82
CA TYR A 6 -13.15 27.67 -7.73
C TYR A 6 -13.11 26.44 -6.82
N LEU A 7 -14.26 25.97 -6.31
CA LEU A 7 -14.32 24.79 -5.46
C LEU A 7 -13.86 23.53 -6.20
N ASN A 8 -14.19 23.41 -7.49
CA ASN A 8 -13.66 22.32 -8.32
C ASN A 8 -12.13 22.33 -8.41
N GLN A 9 -11.49 23.50 -8.44
CA GLN A 9 -10.03 23.61 -8.40
C GLN A 9 -9.46 23.23 -7.02
N VAL A 10 -10.12 23.65 -5.93
CA VAL A 10 -9.74 23.27 -4.55
C VAL A 10 -9.74 21.75 -4.39
N PHE A 11 -10.79 21.07 -4.85
CA PHE A 11 -10.95 19.63 -4.64
C PHE A 11 -10.25 18.75 -5.69
N ARG A 12 -9.68 19.34 -6.74
CA ARG A 12 -8.95 18.58 -7.78
C ARG A 12 -7.76 17.85 -7.16
N ASN A 13 -7.72 16.53 -7.29
CA ASN A 13 -6.69 15.64 -6.73
C ASN A 13 -6.56 15.72 -5.18
N SER A 14 -7.66 16.01 -4.48
CA SER A 14 -7.70 16.02 -3.01
C SER A 14 -7.74 14.63 -2.36
N PHE A 15 -7.94 13.56 -3.16
CA PHE A 15 -8.10 12.17 -2.71
C PHE A 15 -9.21 11.95 -1.66
N LEU A 16 -10.09 12.94 -1.48
CA LEU A 16 -11.29 12.85 -0.66
C LEU A 16 -12.31 11.93 -1.33
N SER A 17 -13.05 11.20 -0.51
CA SER A 17 -14.20 10.43 -0.97
C SER A 17 -15.25 11.37 -1.56
N LYS A 18 -16.13 10.83 -2.41
CA LYS A 18 -17.23 11.60 -3.01
C LYS A 18 -18.09 12.27 -1.94
N LYS A 19 -18.37 11.56 -0.84
CA LYS A 19 -19.16 12.09 0.28
C LYS A 19 -18.44 13.24 0.98
N GLU A 20 -17.19 13.04 1.43
CA GLU A 20 -16.39 14.10 2.05
C GLU A 20 -16.28 15.34 1.16
N ARG A 21 -16.08 15.13 -0.15
CA ARG A 21 -16.03 16.23 -1.10
C ARG A 21 -17.35 16.97 -1.19
N THR A 22 -18.49 16.28 -1.24
CA THR A 22 -19.81 16.92 -1.26
C THR A 22 -20.04 17.72 0.01
N ASP A 23 -19.85 17.10 1.17
CA ASP A 23 -20.07 17.73 2.48
C ASP A 23 -19.21 19.01 2.62
N LEU A 24 -17.92 18.94 2.27
CA LEU A 24 -17.02 20.10 2.32
C LEU A 24 -17.32 21.13 1.23
N THR A 25 -17.79 20.71 0.05
CA THR A 25 -18.18 21.64 -1.02
C THR A 25 -19.38 22.46 -0.57
N GLU A 26 -20.38 21.82 0.05
CA GLU A 26 -21.57 22.49 0.57
C GLU A 26 -21.21 23.50 1.68
N GLU A 27 -20.37 23.09 2.64
CA GLU A 27 -19.87 23.97 3.70
C GLU A 27 -19.10 25.18 3.15
N MET A 28 -18.11 24.94 2.28
CA MET A 28 -17.30 26.01 1.70
C MET A 28 -18.12 26.93 0.78
N ALA A 29 -19.09 26.38 0.04
CA ALA A 29 -20.02 27.16 -0.78
C ALA A 29 -20.89 28.07 0.08
N ALA A 30 -21.41 27.59 1.22
CA ALA A 30 -22.18 28.41 2.15
C ALA A 30 -21.36 29.60 2.67
N HIS A 31 -20.11 29.38 3.07
CA HIS A 31 -19.21 30.46 3.51
C HIS A 31 -18.87 31.46 2.40
N LEU A 32 -18.64 31.00 1.18
CA LEU A 32 -18.38 31.86 0.03
C LEU A 32 -19.62 32.69 -0.35
N ASN A 33 -20.80 32.09 -0.33
CA ASN A 33 -22.05 32.79 -0.60
C ASN A 33 -22.38 33.83 0.48
N SER A 34 -22.20 33.49 1.76
CA SER A 34 -22.34 34.44 2.87
C SER A 34 -21.36 35.61 2.74
N SER A 35 -20.10 35.33 2.36
CA SER A 35 -19.09 36.39 2.13
C SER A 35 -19.46 37.28 0.94
N LYS A 36 -19.98 36.68 -0.15
CA LYS A 36 -20.49 37.42 -1.31
C LYS A 36 -21.65 38.34 -0.92
N GLU A 37 -22.62 37.84 -0.17
CA GLU A 37 -23.78 38.62 0.29
C GLU A 37 -23.35 39.80 1.17
N ARG A 38 -22.39 39.60 2.07
CA ARG A 38 -21.79 40.68 2.85
C ARG A 38 -21.22 41.79 1.95
N TYR A 39 -20.44 41.43 0.92
CA TYR A 39 -19.89 42.43 0.00
C TYR A 39 -20.95 43.12 -0.87
N ILE A 40 -22.05 42.44 -1.18
CA ILE A 40 -23.21 43.07 -1.86
C ILE A 40 -23.85 44.11 -0.93
N ASN A 41 -24.03 43.79 0.35
CA ASN A 41 -24.58 44.71 1.35
C ASN A 41 -23.66 45.91 1.61
N GLU A 42 -22.36 45.77 1.39
CA GLU A 42 -21.36 46.86 1.41
C GLU A 42 -21.36 47.71 0.12
N GLY A 43 -22.24 47.42 -0.84
CA GLY A 43 -22.40 48.19 -2.08
C GLY A 43 -21.58 47.70 -3.26
N CYS A 44 -20.97 46.51 -3.21
CA CYS A 44 -20.29 45.92 -4.37
C CYS A 44 -21.32 45.33 -5.36
N SER A 45 -21.00 45.35 -6.66
CA SER A 45 -21.77 44.58 -7.64
C SER A 45 -21.61 43.07 -7.39
N SER A 46 -22.57 42.24 -7.84
CA SER A 46 -22.50 40.78 -7.66
C SER A 46 -21.18 40.17 -8.16
N ASP A 47 -20.65 40.65 -9.28
CA ASP A 47 -19.39 40.16 -9.86
C ASP A 47 -18.18 40.59 -9.03
N GLN A 48 -18.14 41.84 -8.58
CA GLN A 48 -17.09 42.35 -7.69
C GLN A 48 -17.13 41.66 -6.33
N ALA A 49 -18.33 41.44 -5.78
CA ALA A 49 -18.55 40.73 -4.52
C ALA A 49 -18.07 39.27 -4.62
N THR A 50 -18.36 38.59 -5.74
CA THR A 50 -17.88 37.23 -6.00
C THR A 50 -16.35 37.20 -6.05
N LYS A 51 -15.73 38.14 -6.80
CA LYS A 51 -14.27 38.23 -6.89
C LYS A 51 -13.63 38.48 -5.52
N LYS A 52 -14.13 39.45 -4.76
CA LYS A 52 -13.67 39.76 -3.40
C LYS A 52 -13.83 38.56 -2.45
N ALA A 53 -14.96 37.85 -2.52
CA ALA A 53 -15.17 36.64 -1.73
C ALA A 53 -14.11 35.57 -2.03
N LEU A 54 -13.86 35.29 -3.31
CA LEU A 54 -12.85 34.31 -3.73
C LEU A 54 -11.43 34.73 -3.33
N GLU A 55 -11.08 36.00 -3.49
CA GLU A 55 -9.79 36.56 -3.08
C GLU A 55 -9.58 36.47 -1.57
N SER A 56 -10.62 36.77 -0.77
CA SER A 56 -10.58 36.68 0.69
C SER A 56 -10.46 35.24 1.19
N PHE A 57 -11.00 34.28 0.42
CA PHE A 57 -10.96 32.87 0.77
C PHE A 57 -9.58 32.26 0.48
N GLY A 58 -8.88 32.76 -0.55
CA GLY A 58 -7.47 32.49 -0.81
C GLY A 58 -7.20 31.72 -2.10
N ASN A 59 -5.96 31.23 -2.26
CA ASN A 59 -5.57 30.46 -3.44
C ASN A 59 -6.11 29.00 -3.35
N PRO A 60 -6.79 28.48 -4.38
CA PRO A 60 -7.28 27.10 -4.38
C PRO A 60 -6.24 26.03 -4.03
N ILE A 61 -5.00 26.24 -4.48
CA ILE A 61 -3.89 25.30 -4.29
C ILE A 61 -3.48 25.24 -2.82
N SER A 62 -3.33 26.39 -2.16
CA SER A 62 -2.93 26.44 -0.75
C SER A 62 -4.01 25.88 0.16
N ILE A 63 -5.28 26.14 -0.16
CA ILE A 63 -6.43 25.58 0.57
C ILE A 63 -6.46 24.06 0.41
N ARG A 64 -6.27 23.55 -0.81
CA ARG A 64 -6.17 22.11 -1.06
C ARG A 64 -5.05 21.47 -0.25
N GLU A 65 -3.87 22.07 -0.23
CA GLU A 65 -2.73 21.57 0.53
C GLU A 65 -3.02 21.54 2.03
N LYS A 66 -3.64 22.61 2.56
CA LYS A 66 -4.04 22.67 3.97
C LYS A 66 -5.07 21.59 4.30
N LEU A 67 -6.13 21.47 3.50
CA LEU A 67 -7.18 20.46 3.65
C LEU A 67 -6.61 19.04 3.60
N THR A 68 -5.71 18.78 2.65
CA THR A 68 -5.06 17.47 2.50
C THR A 68 -4.12 17.21 3.67
N LYS A 69 -3.33 18.19 4.11
CA LYS A 69 -2.45 18.02 5.26
C LYS A 69 -3.23 17.76 6.55
N GLU A 70 -4.35 18.43 6.75
CA GLU A 70 -5.24 18.22 7.90
C GLU A 70 -5.90 16.84 7.84
N THR A 71 -6.28 16.37 6.64
CA THR A 71 -6.97 15.10 6.44
C THR A 71 -6.05 13.88 6.45
N PHE A 72 -4.85 14.00 5.86
CA PHE A 72 -3.92 12.89 5.60
C PHE A 72 -2.61 13.01 6.38
N GLY A 73 -2.38 14.11 7.11
CA GLY A 73 -1.12 14.40 7.82
C GLY A 73 0.04 14.83 6.94
N LEU A 74 -0.04 14.57 5.63
CA LEU A 74 0.96 14.93 4.62
C LEU A 74 0.23 15.56 3.43
N SER A 75 0.93 16.44 2.69
CA SER A 75 0.38 16.96 1.45
C SER A 75 0.38 15.87 0.37
N SER A 76 -0.63 15.89 -0.50
CA SER A 76 -0.74 14.94 -1.62
C SER A 76 0.46 15.03 -2.56
N SER A 77 1.00 16.23 -2.78
CA SER A 77 2.21 16.45 -3.57
C SER A 77 3.43 15.70 -3.02
N VAL A 78 3.60 15.68 -1.69
CA VAL A 78 4.69 14.94 -1.04
C VAL A 78 4.47 13.43 -1.18
N ILE A 79 3.25 12.95 -0.94
CA ILE A 79 2.94 11.52 -1.08
C ILE A 79 3.19 11.05 -2.52
N LEU A 80 2.69 11.78 -3.51
CA LEU A 80 2.91 11.48 -4.94
C LEU A 80 4.39 11.56 -5.31
N GLY A 81 5.12 12.55 -4.80
CA GLY A 81 6.57 12.65 -4.98
C GLY A 81 7.31 11.41 -4.45
N LEU A 82 6.96 10.94 -3.26
CA LEU A 82 7.54 9.73 -2.68
C LEU A 82 7.22 8.47 -3.49
N ILE A 83 5.99 8.33 -4.00
CA ILE A 83 5.60 7.23 -4.89
C ILE A 83 6.44 7.25 -6.17
N CYS A 84 6.58 8.41 -6.81
CA CYS A 84 7.37 8.54 -8.03
C CYS A 84 8.87 8.23 -7.78
N ILE A 85 9.45 8.77 -6.71
CA ILE A 85 10.85 8.56 -6.36
C ILE A 85 11.11 7.08 -6.04
N SER A 86 10.28 6.45 -5.21
CA SER A 86 10.44 5.04 -4.87
C SER A 86 10.19 4.11 -6.05
N GLY A 87 9.23 4.44 -6.93
CA GLY A 87 9.02 3.73 -8.20
C GLY A 87 10.23 3.83 -9.15
N PHE A 88 10.83 5.03 -9.26
CA PHE A 88 12.06 5.22 -10.02
C PHE A 88 13.21 4.40 -9.42
N LEU A 89 13.43 4.48 -8.10
CA LEU A 89 14.47 3.73 -7.40
C LEU A 89 14.29 2.21 -7.55
N PHE A 90 13.05 1.71 -7.55
CA PHE A 90 12.75 0.31 -7.85
C PHE A 90 13.27 -0.09 -9.23
N VAL A 91 12.92 0.65 -10.28
CA VAL A 91 13.37 0.36 -11.64
C VAL A 91 14.89 0.50 -11.77
N SER A 92 15.48 1.55 -11.19
CA SER A 92 16.93 1.75 -11.19
C SER A 92 17.65 0.61 -10.48
N SER A 93 17.15 0.14 -9.34
CA SER A 93 17.75 -0.95 -8.58
C SER A 93 17.72 -2.28 -9.34
N LEU A 94 16.66 -2.55 -10.11
CA LEU A 94 16.58 -3.71 -11.00
C LEU A 94 17.65 -3.63 -12.10
N ILE A 95 17.73 -2.49 -12.79
CA ILE A 95 18.69 -2.30 -13.89
C ILE A 95 20.12 -2.38 -13.36
N LEU A 96 20.43 -1.68 -12.26
CA LEU A 96 21.75 -1.73 -11.64
C LEU A 96 22.10 -3.13 -11.14
N GLY A 97 21.11 -3.88 -10.63
CA GLY A 97 21.34 -5.25 -10.21
C GLY A 97 21.67 -6.18 -11.37
N ILE A 98 20.98 -6.03 -12.51
CA ILE A 98 21.31 -6.74 -13.76
C ILE A 98 22.73 -6.38 -14.20
N ILE A 99 23.07 -5.08 -14.26
CA ILE A 99 24.42 -4.63 -14.66
C ILE A 99 25.49 -5.18 -13.71
N ALA A 100 25.29 -5.08 -12.39
CA ALA A 100 26.24 -5.59 -11.41
C ALA A 100 26.47 -7.09 -11.57
N ASN A 101 25.39 -7.86 -11.79
CA ASN A 101 25.48 -9.29 -12.03
C ASN A 101 26.23 -9.62 -13.33
N HIS A 102 26.09 -8.81 -14.38
CA HIS A 102 26.88 -8.95 -15.62
C HIS A 102 28.39 -8.84 -15.36
N TYR A 103 28.80 -7.97 -14.43
CA TYR A 103 30.20 -7.83 -14.02
C TYR A 103 30.64 -8.81 -12.92
N GLY A 104 29.83 -9.83 -12.61
CA GLY A 104 30.13 -10.81 -11.55
C GLY A 104 30.01 -10.26 -10.13
N ILE A 105 29.47 -9.05 -9.96
CA ILE A 105 29.20 -8.46 -8.65
C ILE A 105 27.82 -8.94 -8.21
N HIS A 106 27.78 -10.11 -7.58
CA HIS A 106 26.56 -10.67 -7.02
C HIS A 106 26.53 -10.52 -5.50
N ASN A 107 25.53 -9.80 -4.97
CA ASN A 107 25.34 -9.62 -3.53
C ASN A 107 23.85 -9.70 -3.18
N ARG A 108 23.54 -10.35 -2.04
CA ARG A 108 22.21 -10.44 -1.44
C ARG A 108 21.50 -9.09 -1.31
N VAL A 109 22.25 -8.03 -1.00
CA VAL A 109 21.70 -6.66 -0.89
C VAL A 109 21.15 -6.17 -2.23
N ILE A 110 21.81 -6.52 -3.33
CA ILE A 110 21.40 -6.13 -4.68
C ILE A 110 20.07 -6.79 -5.03
N GLU A 111 19.90 -8.09 -4.72
CA GLU A 111 18.62 -8.79 -4.92
C GLU A 111 17.48 -8.24 -4.06
N LEU A 112 17.78 -7.79 -2.84
CA LEU A 112 16.78 -7.26 -1.89
C LEU A 112 16.37 -5.82 -2.21
N SER A 113 17.23 -5.04 -2.86
CA SER A 113 17.01 -3.61 -3.08
C SER A 113 15.72 -3.28 -3.84
N PRO A 114 15.31 -3.98 -4.93
CA PRO A 114 14.04 -3.72 -5.59
C PRO A 114 12.85 -3.99 -4.67
N VAL A 115 12.90 -5.05 -3.88
CA VAL A 115 11.84 -5.40 -2.92
C VAL A 115 11.65 -4.29 -1.89
N LEU A 116 12.74 -3.71 -1.40
CA LEU A 116 12.68 -2.60 -0.46
C LEU A 116 12.03 -1.36 -1.09
N PHE A 117 12.42 -1.00 -2.32
CA PHE A 117 11.85 0.19 -2.98
C PHE A 117 10.38 0.02 -3.38
N ILE A 118 9.97 -1.18 -3.83
CA ILE A 118 8.55 -1.44 -4.11
C ILE A 118 7.71 -1.44 -2.81
N THR A 119 8.29 -1.89 -1.69
CA THR A 119 7.66 -1.79 -0.36
C THR A 119 7.40 -0.34 0.01
N ILE A 120 8.41 0.52 -0.11
CA ILE A 120 8.28 1.95 0.19
C ILE A 120 7.22 2.57 -0.72
N CYS A 121 7.25 2.26 -2.02
CA CYS A 121 6.26 2.72 -3.00
C CYS A 121 4.83 2.33 -2.58
N ALA A 122 4.62 1.07 -2.21
CA ALA A 122 3.32 0.57 -1.78
C ALA A 122 2.84 1.22 -0.47
N ILE A 123 3.72 1.40 0.51
CA ILE A 123 3.39 2.11 1.77
C ILE A 123 3.00 3.56 1.47
N CYS A 124 3.78 4.26 0.65
CA CYS A 124 3.47 5.63 0.26
C CYS A 124 2.13 5.73 -0.49
N GLY A 125 1.84 4.79 -1.39
CA GLY A 125 0.53 4.68 -2.04
C GLY A 125 -0.60 4.46 -1.05
N ALA A 126 -0.42 3.56 -0.09
CA ALA A 126 -1.41 3.23 0.91
C ALA A 126 -1.64 4.35 1.94
N LEU A 127 -0.70 5.31 2.11
CA LEU A 127 -0.94 6.51 2.93
C LEU A 127 -2.13 7.33 2.43
N LEU A 128 -2.44 7.30 1.12
CA LEU A 128 -3.63 7.94 0.55
C LEU A 128 -4.95 7.31 1.06
N LEU A 129 -4.89 6.10 1.61
CA LEU A 129 -6.02 5.39 2.21
C LEU A 129 -6.11 5.57 3.72
N THR A 130 -5.10 6.19 4.33
CA THR A 130 -5.04 6.43 5.77
C THR A 130 -5.53 7.84 6.11
N ARG A 131 -6.39 7.95 7.11
CA ARG A 131 -6.82 9.25 7.67
C ARG A 131 -6.27 9.42 9.07
N ARG A 132 -6.39 8.38 9.89
CA ARG A 132 -6.02 8.40 11.31
C ARG A 132 -4.56 8.02 11.53
N ASN A 133 -3.94 8.55 12.58
CA ASN A 133 -2.58 8.15 12.98
C ASN A 133 -2.49 6.64 13.28
N ILE A 134 -3.54 6.06 13.86
CA ILE A 134 -3.63 4.62 14.11
C ILE A 134 -3.62 3.79 12.81
N ASP A 135 -4.27 4.28 11.74
CA ASP A 135 -4.24 3.63 10.43
C ASP A 135 -2.81 3.61 9.87
N ARG A 136 -2.06 4.70 10.06
CA ARG A 136 -0.67 4.83 9.60
C ARG A 136 0.26 3.89 10.37
N LEU A 137 0.12 3.80 11.68
CA LEU A 137 0.88 2.85 12.50
C LEU A 137 0.59 1.40 12.10
N CYS A 138 -0.70 1.07 11.89
CA CYS A 138 -1.08 -0.24 11.40
C CYS A 138 -0.49 -0.52 10.01
N LEU A 139 -0.52 0.45 9.10
CA LEU A 139 0.07 0.31 7.77
C LEU A 139 1.58 0.05 7.83
N VAL A 140 2.32 0.76 8.68
CA VAL A 140 3.77 0.55 8.87
C VAL A 140 4.07 -0.84 9.46
N SER A 141 3.13 -1.42 10.23
CA SER A 141 3.28 -2.79 10.74
C SER A 141 3.09 -3.89 9.68
N VAL A 142 2.42 -3.59 8.55
CA VAL A 142 2.16 -4.55 7.47
C VAL A 142 3.46 -5.20 6.94
N PRO A 143 4.46 -4.43 6.47
CA PRO A 143 5.71 -5.00 5.94
C PRO A 143 6.55 -5.74 6.99
N PHE A 144 6.25 -5.64 8.30
CA PHE A 144 7.10 -6.19 9.35
C PHE A 144 7.27 -7.71 9.25
N LEU A 145 6.16 -8.46 9.12
CA LEU A 145 6.22 -9.93 8.99
C LEU A 145 6.99 -10.35 7.73
N PHE A 146 6.80 -9.60 6.65
CA PHE A 146 7.50 -9.83 5.40
C PHE A 146 9.00 -9.54 5.55
N GLY A 147 9.37 -8.42 6.17
CA GLY A 147 10.74 -8.07 6.49
C GLY A 147 11.44 -9.15 7.32
N LEU A 148 10.76 -9.72 8.34
CA LEU A 148 11.30 -10.85 9.11
C LEU A 148 11.54 -12.09 8.24
N GLY A 149 10.64 -12.39 7.30
CA GLY A 149 10.87 -13.48 6.35
C GLY A 149 12.08 -13.22 5.45
N TYR A 150 12.24 -12.01 4.91
CA TYR A 150 13.41 -11.63 4.13
C TYR A 150 14.70 -11.74 4.93
N LEU A 151 14.70 -11.26 6.17
CA LEU A 151 15.83 -11.34 7.09
C LEU A 151 16.20 -12.81 7.38
N GLN A 152 15.21 -13.69 7.57
CA GLN A 152 15.45 -15.12 7.71
C GLN A 152 16.07 -15.72 6.44
N ALA A 153 15.49 -15.48 5.26
CA ALA A 153 15.93 -16.08 4.01
C ALA A 153 17.31 -15.58 3.55
N TYR A 154 17.54 -14.27 3.60
CA TYR A 154 18.76 -13.67 3.07
C TYR A 154 19.88 -13.55 4.09
N LEU A 155 19.59 -13.34 5.38
CA LEU A 155 20.63 -13.17 6.39
C LEU A 155 20.81 -14.41 7.28
N GLY A 156 19.98 -15.44 7.12
CA GLY A 156 20.00 -16.62 7.99
C GLY A 156 19.63 -16.29 9.43
N LEU A 157 19.01 -15.13 9.67
CA LEU A 157 18.50 -14.78 11.00
C LEU A 157 17.48 -15.83 11.41
N PHE A 158 17.49 -16.21 12.70
CA PHE A 158 16.66 -17.27 13.28
C PHE A 158 17.01 -18.71 12.92
N LYS A 159 17.90 -18.97 11.94
CA LYS A 159 18.29 -20.35 11.56
C LYS A 159 18.81 -21.17 12.74
N ASN A 160 19.51 -20.53 13.68
CA ASN A 160 20.10 -21.18 14.85
C ASN A 160 19.29 -20.98 16.15
N MET A 161 18.32 -20.06 16.18
CA MET A 161 17.55 -19.75 17.40
C MET A 161 16.44 -20.77 17.68
N LEU A 162 15.89 -21.42 16.64
CA LEU A 162 14.76 -22.35 16.77
C LEU A 162 15.16 -23.83 16.85
N GLY A 163 16.47 -24.12 16.98
CA GLY A 163 17.09 -25.29 17.63
C GLY A 163 16.60 -26.72 17.33
N GLY A 164 15.68 -26.93 16.38
CA GLY A 164 15.07 -28.24 16.12
C GLY A 164 13.91 -28.20 15.12
N ILE A 165 13.36 -27.02 14.80
CA ILE A 165 12.43 -26.85 13.68
C ILE A 165 13.21 -26.46 12.42
N GLU A 166 14.12 -27.33 11.98
CA GLU A 166 14.98 -27.09 10.80
C GLU A 166 14.19 -26.83 9.51
N SER A 167 12.87 -27.07 9.51
CA SER A 167 11.98 -26.90 8.36
C SER A 167 11.12 -25.63 8.36
N PHE A 168 11.11 -24.81 9.42
CA PHE A 168 10.24 -23.63 9.46
C PHE A 168 10.91 -22.40 8.83
N ASN A 169 10.73 -22.25 7.53
CA ASN A 169 11.06 -21.02 6.82
C ASN A 169 9.83 -20.11 6.78
N LEU A 170 9.80 -19.09 7.64
CA LEU A 170 8.76 -18.05 7.65
C LEU A 170 8.64 -17.43 6.24
N PHE A 171 9.76 -17.26 5.57
CA PHE A 171 9.82 -16.79 4.19
C PHE A 171 9.06 -17.70 3.20
N GLU A 172 9.28 -19.01 3.24
CA GLU A 172 8.55 -19.95 2.39
C GLU A 172 7.05 -19.90 2.69
N ASN A 173 6.70 -19.85 3.97
CA ASN A 173 5.31 -19.85 4.40
C ASN A 173 4.58 -18.55 4.03
N LEU A 174 5.23 -17.38 4.12
CA LEU A 174 4.60 -16.09 3.83
C LEU A 174 4.60 -15.74 2.32
N PHE A 175 5.61 -16.19 1.56
CA PHE A 175 5.88 -15.68 0.21
C PHE A 175 6.01 -16.74 -0.88
N PHE A 176 6.48 -17.96 -0.51
CA PHE A 176 7.08 -18.90 -1.46
C PHE A 176 6.80 -20.36 -1.11
N SER A 177 5.58 -20.80 -1.38
CA SER A 177 5.26 -22.24 -1.35
C SER A 177 5.95 -23.07 -2.44
N GLY A 178 6.79 -22.47 -3.28
CA GLY A 178 7.44 -23.12 -4.42
C GLY A 178 8.92 -22.77 -4.61
N ALA A 179 9.64 -22.29 -3.60
CA ALA A 179 11.08 -22.02 -3.72
C ALA A 179 11.94 -23.29 -3.54
N TYR A 180 11.45 -24.30 -2.80
CA TYR A 180 12.30 -25.41 -2.35
C TYR A 180 11.80 -26.84 -2.63
N ASP A 181 10.54 -27.08 -3.02
CA ASP A 181 10.12 -28.45 -3.38
C ASP A 181 8.79 -28.52 -4.14
N PHE A 182 8.70 -29.44 -5.11
CA PHE A 182 7.50 -29.72 -5.92
C PHE A 182 6.54 -30.71 -5.25
N SER A 183 6.94 -31.33 -4.15
CA SER A 183 6.22 -32.45 -3.56
C SER A 183 5.33 -32.05 -2.36
N GLY A 184 4.02 -31.89 -2.59
CA GLY A 184 2.99 -32.11 -1.56
C GLY A 184 2.80 -31.06 -0.45
N ARG A 185 3.39 -29.87 -0.55
CA ARG A 185 3.41 -28.86 0.53
C ARG A 185 2.24 -27.86 0.55
N SER A 186 1.03 -28.25 0.12
CA SER A 186 -0.17 -27.38 0.18
C SER A 186 -0.50 -26.90 1.60
N SER A 187 -0.14 -27.68 2.62
CA SER A 187 -0.28 -27.33 4.03
C SER A 187 0.44 -26.04 4.42
N PHE A 188 1.61 -25.75 3.81
CA PHE A 188 2.41 -24.57 4.14
C PHE A 188 1.81 -23.27 3.58
N MET A 189 1.17 -23.31 2.40
CA MET A 189 0.42 -22.16 1.85
C MET A 189 -0.69 -21.72 2.83
N LEU A 190 -1.38 -22.70 3.43
CA LEU A 190 -2.47 -22.43 4.38
C LEU A 190 -1.95 -21.83 5.69
N ILE A 191 -0.77 -22.26 6.17
CA ILE A 191 -0.14 -21.67 7.37
C ILE A 191 0.18 -20.18 7.13
N GLY A 192 0.77 -19.86 5.98
CA GLY A 192 1.01 -18.46 5.58
C GLY A 192 -0.27 -17.63 5.52
N GLY A 193 -1.28 -18.15 4.82
CA GLY A 193 -2.59 -17.52 4.73
C GLY A 193 -3.23 -17.31 6.11
N PHE A 194 -3.07 -18.26 7.03
CA PHE A 194 -3.56 -18.14 8.40
C PHE A 194 -2.85 -17.04 9.19
N ILE A 195 -1.52 -16.95 9.11
CA ILE A 195 -0.75 -15.87 9.76
C ILE A 195 -1.17 -14.49 9.22
N ILE A 196 -1.30 -14.35 7.90
CA ILE A 196 -1.75 -13.11 7.26
C ILE A 196 -3.19 -12.78 7.70
N THR A 197 -4.06 -13.79 7.81
CA THR A 197 -5.44 -13.62 8.32
C THR A 197 -5.45 -13.09 9.75
N LEU A 198 -4.62 -13.65 10.64
CA LEU A 198 -4.49 -13.16 12.02
C LEU A 198 -3.98 -11.71 12.06
N GLN A 199 -2.97 -11.37 11.24
CA GLN A 199 -2.48 -9.99 11.13
C GLN A 199 -3.58 -9.05 10.64
N THR A 200 -4.36 -9.44 9.63
CA THR A 200 -5.51 -8.66 9.13
C THR A 200 -6.56 -8.44 10.22
N ILE A 201 -6.93 -9.48 10.97
CA ILE A 201 -7.90 -9.35 12.08
C ILE A 201 -7.35 -8.40 13.15
N ALA A 202 -6.09 -8.53 13.54
CA ALA A 202 -5.46 -7.65 14.52
C ALA A 202 -5.46 -6.19 14.05
N ILE A 203 -5.07 -5.93 12.80
CA ILE A 203 -5.10 -4.59 12.21
C ILE A 203 -6.54 -4.06 12.15
N PHE A 204 -7.52 -4.89 11.81
CA PHE A 204 -8.93 -4.47 11.79
C PHE A 204 -9.43 -4.07 13.18
N ILE A 205 -9.11 -4.84 14.22
CA ILE A 205 -9.48 -4.54 15.60
C ILE A 205 -8.90 -3.18 16.04
N LEU A 206 -7.63 -2.93 15.72
CA LEU A 206 -6.92 -1.70 16.12
C LEU A 206 -7.38 -0.47 15.31
N SER A 207 -7.43 -0.59 13.98
CA SER A 207 -7.70 0.54 13.08
C SER A 207 -9.19 0.80 12.87
N LYS A 208 -10.03 -0.24 12.96
CA LYS A 208 -11.41 -0.24 12.48
C LYS A 208 -11.54 0.17 11.00
N ASN A 209 -10.45 0.05 10.24
CA ASN A 209 -10.36 0.42 8.82
C ASN A 209 -10.16 -0.83 7.96
N ILE A 210 -11.21 -1.21 7.23
CA ILE A 210 -11.20 -2.43 6.40
C ILE A 210 -10.11 -2.36 5.33
N TYR A 211 -9.90 -1.19 4.70
CA TYR A 211 -8.93 -1.04 3.62
C TYR A 211 -7.50 -1.27 4.09
N ILE A 212 -7.14 -0.79 5.28
CA ILE A 212 -5.81 -1.02 5.86
C ILE A 212 -5.69 -2.45 6.37
N SER A 213 -6.76 -3.03 6.92
CA SER A 213 -6.74 -4.40 7.41
C SER A 213 -6.44 -5.44 6.35
N VAL A 214 -6.84 -5.23 5.09
CA VAL A 214 -6.58 -6.17 3.99
C VAL A 214 -5.21 -5.97 3.33
N MET A 215 -4.44 -4.94 3.71
CA MET A 215 -3.10 -4.67 3.15
C MET A 215 -2.10 -5.83 3.28
N PRO A 216 -2.07 -6.63 4.38
CA PRO A 216 -1.23 -7.82 4.44
C PRO A 216 -1.37 -8.76 3.24
N PHE A 217 -2.60 -9.01 2.77
CA PHE A 217 -2.82 -9.84 1.57
C PHE A 217 -2.30 -9.16 0.30
N LEU A 218 -2.57 -7.86 0.14
CA LEU A 218 -2.10 -7.10 -1.02
C LEU A 218 -0.57 -7.05 -1.09
N PHE A 219 0.10 -6.84 0.05
CA PHE A 219 1.56 -6.89 0.14
C PHE A 219 2.09 -8.28 -0.16
N SER A 220 1.45 -9.34 0.34
CA SER A 220 1.85 -10.72 0.03
C SER A 220 1.81 -11.00 -1.48
N VAL A 221 0.70 -10.65 -2.15
CA VAL A 221 0.56 -10.80 -3.61
C VAL A 221 1.59 -9.95 -4.36
N MET A 222 1.75 -8.70 -3.94
CA MET A 222 2.74 -7.79 -4.51
C MET A 222 4.15 -8.38 -4.42
N TYR A 223 4.57 -8.88 -3.26
CA TYR A 223 5.89 -9.46 -3.08
C TYR A 223 6.12 -10.70 -3.94
N THR A 224 5.13 -11.59 -4.03
CA THR A 224 5.21 -12.75 -4.92
C THR A 224 5.40 -12.32 -6.37
N ILE A 225 4.62 -11.33 -6.86
CA ILE A 225 4.76 -10.79 -8.22
C ILE A 225 6.10 -10.10 -8.42
N SER A 226 6.52 -9.24 -7.49
CA SER A 226 7.79 -8.51 -7.56
C SER A 226 8.96 -9.48 -7.64
N HIS A 227 8.95 -10.57 -6.88
CA HIS A 227 9.99 -11.59 -7.00
C HIS A 227 9.97 -12.34 -8.33
N MET A 228 8.78 -12.74 -8.79
CA MET A 228 8.63 -13.34 -10.12
C MET A 228 9.21 -12.44 -11.21
N LEU A 229 8.98 -11.14 -11.11
CA LEU A 229 9.55 -10.15 -12.01
C LEU A 229 11.07 -10.04 -11.85
N VAL A 230 11.59 -9.85 -10.63
CA VAL A 230 13.02 -9.68 -10.36
C VAL A 230 13.81 -10.89 -10.90
N ILE A 231 13.43 -12.10 -10.46
CA ILE A 231 14.13 -13.33 -10.82
C ILE A 231 13.93 -13.67 -12.30
N GLY A 232 12.74 -13.43 -12.84
CA GLY A 232 12.46 -13.56 -14.27
C GLY A 232 13.37 -12.66 -15.11
N MET A 233 13.59 -11.41 -14.69
CA MET A 233 14.50 -10.49 -15.36
C MET A 233 15.95 -10.97 -15.29
N TYR A 234 16.45 -11.38 -14.11
CA TYR A 234 17.81 -11.94 -14.02
C TYR A 234 18.00 -13.13 -14.95
N TYR A 235 17.01 -14.00 -15.07
CA TYR A 235 17.09 -15.11 -16.02
C TYR A 235 17.14 -14.67 -17.48
N LEU A 236 16.27 -13.75 -17.89
CA LEU A 236 16.24 -13.26 -19.27
C LEU A 236 17.62 -12.76 -19.74
N PHE A 237 18.42 -12.21 -18.82
CA PHE A 237 19.75 -11.69 -19.13
C PHE A 237 20.91 -12.68 -18.86
N PHE A 238 20.76 -13.64 -17.93
CA PHE A 238 21.88 -14.47 -17.46
C PHE A 238 21.67 -15.99 -17.55
N SER A 239 20.48 -16.45 -17.98
CA SER A 239 20.09 -17.84 -18.24
C SER A 239 20.67 -18.87 -17.25
N ASN A 240 21.87 -19.40 -17.54
CA ASN A 240 22.53 -20.48 -16.80
C ASN A 240 23.52 -20.00 -15.71
N GLY A 241 23.88 -18.72 -15.68
CA GLY A 241 24.87 -18.16 -14.75
C GLY A 241 24.29 -17.59 -13.45
N PHE A 242 22.96 -17.53 -13.32
CA PHE A 242 22.31 -16.96 -12.15
C PHE A 242 22.15 -17.98 -11.02
N ILE A 243 22.87 -17.77 -9.92
CA ILE A 243 22.75 -18.55 -8.69
C ILE A 243 22.23 -17.60 -7.60
N SER A 244 20.94 -17.69 -7.28
CA SER A 244 20.39 -17.03 -6.08
C SER A 244 20.45 -17.99 -4.91
N GLN A 245 20.54 -17.46 -3.70
CA GLN A 245 20.46 -18.28 -2.49
C GLN A 245 19.03 -18.68 -2.11
N VAL A 246 18.04 -17.95 -2.63
CA VAL A 246 16.62 -18.15 -2.35
C VAL A 246 15.96 -19.09 -3.36
N THR A 247 16.56 -19.23 -4.54
CA THR A 247 16.10 -20.17 -5.56
C THR A 247 17.21 -21.16 -5.84
N ASN A 248 16.95 -22.46 -5.69
CA ASN A 248 17.86 -23.56 -6.06
C ASN A 248 18.05 -23.66 -7.59
N GLY A 249 18.42 -22.56 -8.24
CA GLY A 249 18.48 -22.40 -9.69
C GLY A 249 17.13 -22.03 -10.33
N TYR A 250 17.22 -21.52 -11.56
CA TYR A 250 16.08 -21.00 -12.31
C TYR A 250 15.06 -22.07 -12.72
N ASN A 251 15.49 -23.30 -13.03
CA ASN A 251 14.57 -24.38 -13.42
C ASN A 251 13.56 -24.70 -12.32
N VAL A 252 14.02 -24.72 -11.06
CA VAL A 252 13.16 -24.85 -9.87
C VAL A 252 12.25 -23.63 -9.75
N PHE A 253 12.77 -22.43 -10.04
CA PHE A 253 11.97 -21.23 -10.04
C PHE A 253 10.80 -21.29 -11.04
N VAL A 254 11.06 -21.58 -12.32
CA VAL A 254 10.01 -21.61 -13.36
C VAL A 254 8.98 -22.67 -13.10
N ALA A 255 9.41 -23.88 -12.78
CA ALA A 255 8.47 -24.94 -12.48
C ALA A 255 7.57 -24.53 -11.30
N GLY A 256 8.08 -23.72 -10.36
CA GLY A 256 7.36 -23.16 -9.22
C GLY A 256 6.38 -22.02 -9.54
N ASN A 257 6.36 -21.48 -10.77
CA ASN A 257 5.50 -20.35 -11.14
C ASN A 257 4.01 -20.71 -11.05
N ILE A 258 3.63 -21.94 -11.40
CA ILE A 258 2.24 -22.39 -11.31
C ILE A 258 1.78 -22.40 -9.85
N GLN A 259 2.61 -22.88 -8.93
CA GLN A 259 2.33 -22.86 -7.50
C GLN A 259 2.23 -21.42 -6.97
N ARG A 260 3.09 -20.50 -7.42
CA ARG A 260 3.01 -19.08 -7.03
C ARG A 260 1.75 -18.39 -7.53
N LEU A 261 1.33 -18.66 -8.77
CA LEU A 261 0.07 -18.16 -9.31
C LEU A 261 -1.13 -18.74 -8.55
N THR A 262 -1.06 -20.02 -8.18
CA THR A 262 -2.06 -20.67 -7.33
C THR A 262 -2.12 -20.02 -5.95
N ASP A 263 -0.97 -19.76 -5.32
CA ASP A 263 -0.87 -19.08 -4.04
C ASP A 263 -1.44 -17.65 -4.09
N ILE A 264 -1.14 -16.89 -5.16
CA ILE A 264 -1.78 -15.58 -5.41
C ILE A 264 -3.30 -15.73 -5.49
N GLY A 265 -3.80 -16.72 -6.24
CA GLY A 265 -5.23 -16.99 -6.36
C GLY A 265 -5.89 -17.29 -5.01
N ILE A 266 -5.27 -18.16 -4.20
CA ILE A 266 -5.74 -18.51 -2.85
C ILE A 266 -5.75 -17.26 -1.96
N LYS A 267 -4.67 -16.49 -1.92
CA LYS A 267 -4.55 -15.27 -1.10
C LYS A 267 -5.58 -14.21 -1.50
N LEU A 268 -5.83 -14.01 -2.79
CA LEU A 268 -6.88 -13.11 -3.26
C LEU A 268 -8.28 -13.62 -2.86
N GLY A 269 -8.54 -14.91 -2.98
CA GLY A 269 -9.79 -15.53 -2.53
C GLY A 269 -10.01 -15.33 -1.03
N MET A 270 -9.00 -15.60 -0.21
CA MET A 270 -9.04 -15.37 1.24
C MET A 270 -9.26 -13.90 1.58
N CYS A 271 -8.58 -12.99 0.88
CA CYS A 271 -8.74 -11.54 1.05
C CYS A 271 -10.19 -11.09 0.77
N ILE A 272 -10.82 -11.59 -0.30
CA ILE A 272 -12.22 -11.29 -0.65
C ILE A 272 -13.16 -11.81 0.44
N VAL A 273 -13.01 -13.07 0.87
CA VAL A 273 -13.84 -13.66 1.92
C VAL A 273 -13.72 -12.84 3.21
N LEU A 274 -12.50 -12.51 3.62
CA LEU A 274 -12.26 -11.74 4.83
C LEU A 274 -12.79 -10.32 4.72
N PHE A 275 -12.67 -9.66 3.57
CA PHE A 275 -13.28 -8.35 3.32
C PHE A 275 -14.80 -8.37 3.52
N LEU A 276 -15.49 -9.39 3.02
CA LEU A 276 -16.94 -9.55 3.20
C LEU A 276 -17.32 -9.78 4.67
N ILE A 277 -16.56 -10.61 5.39
CA ILE A 277 -16.74 -10.86 6.82
C ILE A 277 -16.55 -9.57 7.61
N LEU A 278 -15.45 -8.86 7.42
CA LEU A 278 -15.14 -7.61 8.13
C LEU A 278 -16.16 -6.51 7.83
N ASN A 279 -16.66 -6.43 6.60
CA ASN A 279 -17.72 -5.49 6.23
C ASN A 279 -19.03 -5.82 6.95
N THR A 280 -19.37 -7.10 7.07
CA THR A 280 -20.55 -7.56 7.82
C THR A 280 -20.42 -7.22 9.31
N ILE A 281 -19.27 -7.49 9.91
CA ILE A 281 -18.98 -7.12 11.31
C ILE A 281 -19.11 -5.61 11.51
N LYS A 282 -18.53 -4.80 10.60
CA LYS A 282 -18.63 -3.33 10.66
C LYS A 282 -20.08 -2.86 10.63
N LYS A 283 -20.93 -3.44 9.77
CA LYS A 283 -22.37 -3.12 9.69
C LYS A 283 -23.10 -3.48 11.00
N ILE A 284 -22.82 -4.65 11.57
CA ILE A 284 -23.43 -5.08 12.84
C ILE A 284 -23.05 -4.12 13.98
N ILE A 285 -21.78 -3.74 14.08
CA ILE A 285 -21.31 -2.78 15.08
C ILE A 285 -22.02 -1.43 14.92
N ALA A 286 -22.10 -0.91 13.69
CA ALA A 286 -22.78 0.35 13.41
C ALA A 286 -24.26 0.34 13.80
N LYS A 287 -24.98 -0.77 13.53
CA LYS A 287 -26.38 -0.93 13.91
C LYS A 287 -26.56 -0.87 15.44
N ARG A 288 -25.73 -1.59 16.19
CA ARG A 288 -25.80 -1.60 17.66
C ARG A 288 -25.53 -0.23 18.28
N THR A 289 -24.59 0.54 17.73
CA THR A 289 -24.31 1.90 18.21
C THR A 289 -25.52 2.83 18.03
N MET A 290 -26.33 2.65 16.98
CA MET A 290 -27.54 3.45 16.75
C MET A 290 -28.69 3.10 17.70
N GLU A 291 -28.77 1.86 18.17
CA GLU A 291 -29.81 1.42 19.12
C GLU A 291 -29.53 1.89 20.56
N THR A 292 -28.27 2.28 20.86
CA THR A 292 -27.84 2.74 22.19
C THR A 292 -27.87 4.26 22.37
N VAL A 293 -28.12 5.02 21.32
CA VAL A 293 -28.17 6.51 21.32
C VAL A 293 -29.62 6.95 21.20
#